data_AF-A0A839IVN5-F1
#
_entry.id   AF-A0A839IVN5-F1
#
_cell.length_a   1.000
_cell.length_b   1.000
_cell.length_c   1.000
_cell.angle_alpha   90.00
_cell.angle_beta   90.00
_cell.angle_gamma   90.00
#
_symmetry.space_group_name_H-M   'P 1'
#
loop_
_entity.id
_entity.type
_entity.pdbx_description
1 polymer ?
#
loop_
_entity_poly.entity_id
_entity_poly.type
_entity_poly.pdbx_seq_one_letter_code
_entity_poly.pdbx_strand_id
1 'polypeptide(L)'
;MTQPFTRIGSRDTFILLRSDIPVDGMPDLFLVEYAPANDPEQVRMMPVTTWNKEMFRPLHPLVCSHCGGSGKDRDRPVKPCGYCFGSGWVNCEGEPLTRDASTADALLQVSRLIQELSQQANKLNHPRVQALFKEMETEAIARSETQWRNGKGAGPSGQRHTGD
;
A
#
# COMPACT_ATOMS: atom_id res chain seq x y z
N MET A 1 -6.74 -12.07 13.15
CA MET A 1 -7.67 -11.05 13.66
C MET A 1 -8.06 -10.14 12.49
N THR A 2 -9.33 -10.12 12.13
CA THR A 2 -9.84 -9.31 11.03
C THR A 2 -9.92 -7.86 11.49
N GLN A 3 -9.19 -6.96 10.83
CA GLN A 3 -9.11 -5.55 11.22
C GLN A 3 -10.45 -4.84 10.95
N PRO A 4 -11.03 -4.14 11.94
CA PRO A 4 -12.36 -3.52 11.82
C PRO A 4 -12.32 -2.19 11.06
N PHE A 5 -13.10 -2.07 9.99
CA PHE A 5 -13.32 -0.86 9.20
C PHE A 5 -14.22 0.13 9.95
N THR A 6 -14.11 1.42 9.66
CA THR A 6 -14.96 2.48 10.23
C THR A 6 -15.69 3.20 9.10
N ARG A 7 -16.99 3.42 9.26
CA ARG A 7 -17.76 4.15 8.23
C ARG A 7 -17.43 5.63 8.22
N ILE A 8 -17.29 6.20 7.02
CA ILE A 8 -16.99 7.61 6.81
C ILE A 8 -18.10 8.48 7.40
N GLY A 9 -17.73 9.39 8.31
CA GLY A 9 -18.68 10.30 8.96
C GLY A 9 -19.44 9.68 10.13
N SER A 10 -19.21 8.41 10.46
CA SER A 10 -19.75 7.74 11.65
C SER A 10 -18.62 7.18 12.53
N ARG A 11 -18.96 6.82 13.78
CA ARG A 11 -18.09 6.00 14.66
C ARG A 11 -18.40 4.51 14.54
N ASP A 12 -19.35 4.13 13.70
CA ASP A 12 -19.72 2.74 13.49
C ASP A 12 -18.54 1.96 12.91
N THR A 13 -18.26 0.81 13.53
CA THR A 13 -17.20 -0.09 13.11
C THR A 13 -17.79 -1.36 12.52
N PHE A 14 -17.13 -1.89 11.49
CA PHE A 14 -17.56 -3.02 10.69
C PHE A 14 -16.40 -3.97 10.47
N ILE A 15 -16.66 -5.26 10.42
CA ILE A 15 -15.68 -6.28 10.09
C ILE A 15 -15.96 -6.72 8.65
N LEU A 16 -14.93 -6.65 7.80
CA LEU A 16 -14.99 -7.22 6.46
C LEU A 16 -14.85 -8.73 6.58
N LEU A 17 -15.87 -9.48 6.19
CA LEU A 17 -15.87 -10.94 6.25
C LEU A 17 -15.30 -11.53 4.96
N ARG A 18 -15.78 -11.06 3.81
CA ARG A 18 -15.33 -11.49 2.48
C ARG A 18 -15.38 -10.31 1.49
N SER A 19 -14.46 -10.30 0.53
CA SER A 19 -14.43 -9.32 -0.57
C SER A 19 -14.44 -10.01 -1.92
N ASP A 20 -14.66 -9.22 -2.97
CA ASP A 20 -14.53 -9.64 -4.37
C ASP A 20 -15.44 -10.80 -4.75
N ILE A 21 -16.64 -10.83 -4.16
CA ILE A 21 -17.65 -11.84 -4.45
C ILE A 21 -18.26 -11.51 -5.82
N PRO A 22 -18.08 -12.36 -6.84
CA PRO A 22 -18.63 -12.12 -8.17
C PRO A 22 -20.15 -12.26 -8.13
N VAL A 23 -20.84 -11.45 -8.95
CA VAL A 23 -22.29 -11.55 -9.14
C VAL A 23 -22.57 -12.24 -10.48
N ASP A 24 -23.28 -13.36 -10.43
CA ASP A 24 -23.67 -14.11 -11.64
C ASP A 24 -24.43 -13.22 -12.62
N GLY A 25 -23.98 -13.21 -13.87
CA GLY A 25 -24.56 -12.37 -14.93
C GLY A 25 -24.10 -10.90 -14.93
N MET A 26 -23.23 -10.48 -14.00
CA MET A 26 -22.67 -9.13 -13.95
C MET A 26 -21.14 -9.17 -13.75
N PRO A 27 -20.35 -9.31 -14.84
CA PRO A 27 -18.90 -9.55 -14.75
C PRO A 27 -18.10 -8.41 -14.11
N ASP A 28 -18.64 -7.18 -14.11
CA ASP A 28 -17.98 -5.99 -13.56
C ASP A 28 -18.48 -5.61 -12.15
N LEU A 29 -19.41 -6.39 -11.57
CA LEU A 29 -19.96 -6.12 -10.25
C LEU A 29 -19.42 -7.12 -9.22
N PHE A 30 -18.73 -6.57 -8.22
CA PHE A 30 -18.22 -7.32 -7.08
C PHE A 30 -18.86 -6.84 -5.79
N LEU A 31 -19.18 -7.77 -4.89
CA LEU A 31 -19.75 -7.50 -3.58
C LEU A 31 -18.72 -7.72 -2.47
N VAL A 32 -18.94 -7.04 -1.35
CA VAL A 32 -18.32 -7.32 -0.07
C VAL A 32 -19.38 -7.83 0.91
N GLU A 33 -19.01 -8.83 1.72
CA GLU A 33 -19.76 -9.25 2.91
C GLU A 33 -19.11 -8.62 4.13
N TYR A 34 -19.90 -7.95 4.95
CA TYR A 34 -19.43 -7.28 6.15
C TYR A 34 -20.48 -7.34 7.26
N ALA A 35 -20.05 -7.18 8.51
CA ALA A 35 -20.95 -7.13 9.65
C ALA A 35 -20.54 -5.99 10.61
N PRO A 36 -21.45 -5.41 11.40
CA PRO A 36 -21.09 -4.54 12.50
C PRO A 36 -20.11 -5.23 13.46
N ALA A 37 -19.10 -4.51 13.96
CA ALA A 37 -18.10 -5.12 14.85
C ALA A 37 -18.68 -5.52 16.22
N ASN A 38 -19.79 -4.91 16.63
CA ASN A 38 -20.53 -5.21 17.86
C ASN A 38 -21.57 -6.33 17.69
N ASP A 39 -21.92 -6.69 16.46
CA ASP A 39 -22.88 -7.75 16.15
C ASP A 39 -22.49 -8.47 14.84
N PRO A 40 -21.56 -9.45 14.92
CA PRO A 40 -21.03 -10.14 13.76
C PRO A 40 -22.05 -11.03 13.04
N GLU A 41 -23.18 -11.34 13.68
CA GLU A 41 -24.24 -12.18 13.09
C GLU A 41 -25.08 -11.40 12.07
N GLN A 42 -25.09 -10.06 12.17
CA GLN A 42 -25.82 -9.20 11.25
C GLN A 42 -25.03 -8.95 9.96
N VAL A 43 -24.86 -10.02 9.17
CA VAL A 43 -24.16 -9.97 7.88
C VAL A 43 -24.93 -9.11 6.88
N ARG A 44 -24.22 -8.20 6.22
CA ARG A 44 -24.70 -7.29 5.19
C ARG A 44 -23.84 -7.40 3.96
N MET A 45 -24.39 -6.97 2.82
CA MET A 45 -23.68 -6.92 1.56
C MET A 45 -23.76 -5.54 0.93
N MET A 46 -22.70 -5.12 0.26
CA MET A 46 -22.70 -3.94 -0.60
C MET A 46 -21.70 -4.08 -1.76
N PRO A 47 -21.83 -3.29 -2.84
CA PRO A 47 -20.81 -3.27 -3.89
C PRO A 47 -19.44 -2.85 -3.34
N VAL A 48 -18.37 -3.48 -3.85
CA VAL A 48 -16.97 -3.13 -3.52
C VAL A 48 -16.69 -1.65 -3.79
N THR A 49 -17.28 -1.10 -4.86
CA THR A 49 -17.14 0.31 -5.22
C THR A 49 -17.75 1.25 -4.18
N THR A 50 -18.89 0.89 -3.61
CA THR A 50 -19.54 1.62 -2.50
C THR A 50 -18.74 1.45 -1.22
N TRP A 51 -18.30 0.23 -0.91
CA TRP A 51 -17.47 -0.06 0.26
C TRP A 51 -16.22 0.80 0.32
N ASN A 52 -15.45 0.85 -0.79
CA ASN A 52 -14.23 1.64 -0.86
C ASN A 52 -14.47 3.15 -0.75
N LYS A 53 -15.68 3.63 -1.07
CA LYS A 53 -16.07 5.04 -0.94
C LYS A 53 -16.60 5.40 0.44
N GLU A 54 -17.25 4.46 1.14
CA GLU A 54 -17.94 4.72 2.40
C GLU A 54 -17.20 4.20 3.64
N MET A 55 -16.22 3.30 3.48
CA MET A 55 -15.53 2.68 4.59
C MET A 55 -14.05 3.05 4.60
N PHE A 56 -13.57 3.57 5.74
CA PHE A 56 -12.16 3.60 6.05
C PHE A 56 -11.74 2.23 6.59
N ARG A 57 -10.68 1.65 6.02
CA ARG A 57 -9.90 0.61 6.71
C ARG A 57 -9.45 1.18 8.06
N PRO A 58 -9.37 0.41 9.17
CA PRO A 58 -8.87 0.97 10.40
C PRO A 58 -7.50 1.55 10.10
N LEU A 59 -7.45 2.86 10.28
CA LEU A 59 -6.29 3.59 10.70
C LEU A 59 -5.61 2.69 11.73
N HIS A 60 -4.38 2.24 11.42
CA HIS A 60 -3.54 1.51 12.36
C HIS A 60 -3.73 2.13 13.75
N PRO A 61 -3.79 1.39 14.88
CA PRO A 61 -4.22 1.95 16.18
C PRO A 61 -3.45 3.21 16.62
N LEU A 62 -2.27 3.43 16.04
CA LEU A 62 -1.45 4.62 16.18
C LEU A 62 -1.78 5.76 15.22
N VAL A 63 -2.87 5.71 14.47
CA VAL A 63 -3.21 6.71 13.46
C VAL A 63 -4.32 7.59 14.03
N CYS A 64 -4.15 8.90 13.83
CA CYS A 64 -5.06 9.89 14.37
C CYS A 64 -6.47 9.72 13.82
N SER A 65 -7.41 9.40 14.71
CA SER A 65 -8.84 9.22 14.42
C SER A 65 -9.52 10.50 13.92
N HIS A 66 -9.00 11.68 14.30
CA HIS A 66 -9.56 12.97 13.88
C HIS A 66 -9.27 13.31 12.42
N CYS A 67 -8.06 13.05 11.95
CA CYS A 67 -7.64 13.40 10.58
C CYS A 67 -7.55 12.22 9.62
N GLY A 68 -7.80 10.99 10.08
CA GLY A 68 -7.68 9.84 9.19
C GLY A 68 -6.24 9.52 8.80
N GLY A 69 -5.26 9.91 9.62
CA GLY A 69 -3.84 9.79 9.24
C GLY A 69 -3.34 10.80 8.21
N SER A 70 -4.19 11.71 7.73
CA SER A 70 -3.78 12.71 6.74
C SER A 70 -2.86 13.80 7.29
N GLY A 71 -2.85 13.98 8.62
CA GLY A 71 -2.20 15.10 9.30
C GLY A 71 -2.94 16.43 9.12
N LYS A 72 -4.05 16.49 8.38
CA LYS A 72 -4.76 17.72 8.06
C LYS A 72 -6.12 17.81 8.77
N ASP A 73 -6.53 19.01 9.11
CA ASP A 73 -7.87 19.26 9.64
C ASP A 73 -8.90 18.99 8.53
N ARG A 74 -9.97 18.25 8.85
CA ARG A 74 -11.01 17.85 7.88
C ARG A 74 -11.83 19.04 7.42
N ASP A 75 -12.14 19.96 8.34
CA ASP A 75 -12.94 21.14 8.06
C ASP A 75 -12.07 22.25 7.46
N ARG A 76 -10.77 22.21 7.72
CA ARG A 76 -9.78 23.18 7.23
C ARG A 76 -8.56 22.48 6.62
N PRO A 77 -8.64 21.94 5.39
CA PRO A 77 -7.60 21.10 4.78
C PRO A 77 -6.22 21.77 4.60
N VAL A 78 -6.17 23.10 4.66
CA VAL A 78 -4.92 23.88 4.60
C VAL A 78 -4.20 23.87 5.96
N LYS A 79 -4.94 23.63 7.05
CA LYS A 79 -4.40 23.65 8.41
C LYS A 79 -4.01 22.24 8.88
N PRO A 80 -2.97 22.13 9.73
CA PRO A 80 -2.66 20.87 10.38
C PRO A 80 -3.81 20.45 11.29
N CYS A 81 -3.98 19.16 11.46
CA CYS A 81 -4.94 18.61 12.41
C CYS A 81 -4.59 19.06 13.83
N GLY A 82 -5.52 19.75 14.50
CA GLY A 82 -5.30 20.25 15.86
C GLY A 82 -5.14 19.15 16.92
N TYR A 83 -5.55 17.91 16.64
CA TYR A 83 -5.45 16.80 17.59
C TYR A 83 -4.06 16.14 17.57
N CYS A 84 -3.55 15.83 16.37
CA CYS A 84 -2.23 15.20 16.19
C CYS A 84 -1.13 16.19 15.80
N PHE A 85 -1.42 17.49 15.86
CA PHE A 85 -0.50 18.59 15.52
C PHE A 85 0.12 18.52 14.11
N GLY A 86 -0.52 17.80 13.18
CA GLY A 86 0.01 17.61 11.83
C GLY A 86 0.61 16.23 11.57
N SER A 87 0.91 15.44 12.60
CA SER A 87 1.66 14.20 12.41
C SER A 87 0.88 13.12 11.66
N GLY A 88 -0.45 13.09 11.83
CA GLY A 88 -1.30 12.00 11.38
C GLY A 88 -1.29 10.78 12.30
N TRP A 89 -0.44 10.76 13.33
CA TRP A 89 -0.21 9.61 14.21
C TRP A 89 -0.30 9.98 15.70
N VAL A 90 -0.70 9.01 16.51
CA VAL A 90 -0.91 9.05 17.94
C VAL A 90 -0.21 7.86 18.61
N ASN A 91 0.04 7.93 19.92
CA ASN A 91 0.54 6.80 20.68
C ASN A 91 -0.59 5.76 20.93
N CYS A 92 -0.25 4.68 21.64
CA CYS A 92 -1.22 3.63 22.00
C CYS A 92 -2.36 4.10 22.92
N GLU A 93 -2.16 5.21 23.63
CA GLU A 93 -3.16 5.84 24.50
C GLU A 93 -4.05 6.84 23.73
N GLY A 94 -3.78 7.03 22.43
CA GLY A 94 -4.51 7.97 21.58
C GLY A 94 -4.06 9.42 21.71
N GLU A 95 -2.95 9.68 22.40
CA GLU A 95 -2.35 11.01 22.55
C GLU A 95 -1.44 11.37 21.37
N PRO A 96 -1.30 12.67 21.05
CA PRO A 96 -0.36 13.11 20.01
C PRO A 96 1.08 12.69 20.32
N LEU A 97 1.78 12.15 19.32
CA LEU A 97 3.21 11.79 19.45
C LEU A 97 4.11 13.01 19.74
N THR A 98 3.69 14.19 19.29
CA THR A 98 4.39 15.45 19.51
C THR A 98 3.41 16.61 19.41
N ARG A 99 3.75 17.74 20.04
CA ARG A 99 3.06 19.02 19.91
C ARG A 99 3.84 20.04 19.08
N ASP A 100 5.10 19.73 18.77
CA ASP A 100 5.95 20.58 17.95
C ASP A 100 5.63 20.36 16.45
N ALA A 101 5.39 21.46 15.74
CA ALA A 101 5.00 21.43 14.34
C ALA A 101 6.11 20.84 13.45
N SER A 102 7.37 21.16 13.74
CA SER A 102 8.48 20.68 12.91
C SER A 102 8.66 19.16 13.01
N THR A 103 8.51 18.63 14.23
CA THR A 103 8.54 17.19 14.49
C THR A 103 7.33 16.49 13.88
N ALA A 104 6.14 17.10 13.97
CA ALA A 104 4.92 16.55 13.38
C ALA A 104 5.02 16.46 11.84
N ASP A 105 5.54 17.49 11.19
CA ASP A 105 5.77 17.50 9.75
C ASP A 105 6.79 16.43 9.33
N ALA A 106 7.87 16.25 10.10
CA ALA A 106 8.87 15.20 9.84
C ALA A 106 8.24 13.80 9.95
N LEU A 107 7.46 13.54 11.00
CA LEU A 107 6.75 12.26 11.17
C LEU A 107 5.77 11.98 10.02
N LEU A 108 5.04 13.01 9.57
CA LEU A 108 4.13 12.89 8.44
C LEU A 108 4.89 12.54 7.15
N GLN A 109 6.03 13.19 6.89
CA GLN A 109 6.87 12.88 5.73
C GLN A 109 7.42 11.46 5.75
N VAL A 110 7.95 11.01 6.90
CA VAL A 110 8.43 9.62 7.07
C VAL A 110 7.30 8.63 6.79
N SER A 111 6.09 8.90 7.29
CA SER A 111 4.95 8.01 7.07
C SER A 111 4.56 7.91 5.59
N ARG A 112 4.63 9.02 4.84
CA ARG A 112 4.39 9.03 3.38
C ARG A 112 5.45 8.25 2.63
N LEU A 113 6.73 8.44 2.97
CA LEU A 113 7.83 7.70 2.36
C LEU A 113 7.68 6.18 2.58
N ILE A 114 7.29 5.76 3.78
CA ILE A 114 7.03 4.33 4.07
C ILE A 114 5.90 3.79 3.19
N GLN A 115 4.82 4.57 3.00
CA GLN A 115 3.72 4.17 2.13
C GLN A 115 4.14 4.09 0.66
N GLU A 116 4.89 5.08 0.17
CA GLU A 116 5.42 5.09 -1.19
C GLU A 116 6.36 3.92 -1.46
N LEU A 117 7.29 3.64 -0.53
CA LEU A 117 8.18 2.48 -0.60
C LEU A 117 7.41 1.17 -0.61
N SER A 118 6.38 1.04 0.22
CA SER A 118 5.53 -0.16 0.25
C SER A 118 4.79 -0.35 -1.08
N GLN A 119 4.27 0.73 -1.68
CA GLN A 119 3.64 0.68 -2.99
C GLN A 119 4.61 0.32 -4.10
N GLN A 120 5.83 0.88 -4.08
CA GLN A 120 6.88 0.54 -5.04
C GLN A 120 7.32 -0.91 -4.90
N ALA A 121 7.54 -1.39 -3.68
CA ALA A 121 7.87 -2.79 -3.40
C ALA A 121 6.78 -3.74 -3.94
N ASN A 122 5.50 -3.41 -3.73
CA ASN A 122 4.40 -4.20 -4.27
C ASN A 122 4.36 -4.21 -5.80
N LYS A 123 4.67 -3.07 -6.45
CA LYS A 123 4.77 -3.00 -7.92
C LYS A 123 5.92 -3.86 -8.45
N LEU A 124 7.09 -3.82 -7.80
CA LEU A 124 8.26 -4.62 -8.17
C LEU A 124 8.01 -6.13 -7.95
N ASN A 125 7.24 -6.48 -6.93
CA ASN A 125 6.85 -7.87 -6.65
C ASN A 125 5.71 -8.39 -7.55
N HIS A 126 5.20 -7.57 -8.48
CA HIS A 126 4.16 -8.01 -9.40
C HIS A 126 4.73 -9.06 -10.38
N PRO A 127 4.08 -10.22 -10.59
CA PRO A 127 4.62 -11.31 -11.41
C PRO A 127 5.00 -10.90 -12.84
N ARG A 128 4.20 -10.04 -13.48
CA ARG A 128 4.53 -9.48 -14.81
C ARG A 128 5.79 -8.62 -14.82
N VAL A 129 6.03 -7.86 -13.74
CA VAL A 129 7.22 -7.01 -13.62
C VAL A 129 8.45 -7.88 -13.37
N GLN A 130 8.34 -8.91 -12.54
CA GLN A 130 9.42 -9.90 -12.36
C GLN A 130 9.74 -10.68 -13.64
N ALA A 131 8.72 -11.03 -14.44
CA ALA A 131 8.92 -11.68 -15.74
C ALA A 131 9.69 -10.78 -16.72
N LEU A 132 9.32 -9.48 -16.80
CA LEU A 132 10.05 -8.50 -17.61
C LEU A 132 11.51 -8.34 -17.18
N PHE A 133 11.80 -8.31 -15.87
CA PHE A 133 13.18 -8.26 -15.38
C PHE A 133 13.98 -9.51 -15.78
N LYS A 134 13.37 -10.70 -15.70
CA LYS A 134 14.01 -11.95 -16.17
C LYS A 134 14.28 -11.94 -17.66
N GLU A 135 13.33 -11.48 -18.47
CA GLU A 135 13.52 -11.34 -19.92
C GLU A 135 14.68 -10.38 -20.24
N MET A 136 14.70 -9.21 -19.60
CA MET A 136 15.81 -8.25 -19.76
C MET A 136 17.16 -8.83 -19.32
N GLU A 137 17.20 -9.58 -18.22
CA GLU A 137 18.41 -10.23 -17.75
C GLU A 137 18.90 -11.27 -18.75
N THR A 138 18.02 -12.13 -19.28
CA THR A 138 18.37 -13.10 -20.32
C THR A 138 18.86 -12.44 -21.60
N GLU A 139 18.24 -11.33 -22.02
CA GLU A 139 18.66 -10.58 -23.21
C GLU A 139 20.00 -9.86 -23.00
N ALA A 140 20.26 -9.35 -21.80
CA ALA A 140 21.54 -8.74 -21.44
C ALA A 140 22.67 -9.78 -21.44
N ILE A 141 22.42 -10.96 -20.87
CA ILE A 141 23.36 -12.10 -20.89
C ILE A 141 23.62 -12.51 -22.35
N ALA A 142 22.57 -12.74 -23.15
CA ALA A 142 22.71 -13.12 -24.55
C ALA A 142 23.50 -12.10 -25.38
N ARG A 143 23.27 -10.80 -25.14
CA ARG A 143 24.05 -9.72 -25.77
C ARG A 143 25.52 -9.75 -25.35
N SER A 144 25.79 -9.93 -24.06
CA SER A 144 27.17 -10.03 -23.55
C SER A 144 27.91 -11.23 -24.11
N GLU A 145 27.26 -12.40 -24.22
CA GLU A 145 27.84 -13.61 -24.78
C GLU A 145 28.09 -13.46 -26.29
N THR A 146 27.14 -12.89 -27.02
CA THR A 146 27.30 -12.59 -28.45
C THR A 146 28.46 -11.62 -28.68
N GLN A 147 28.58 -10.58 -27.85
CA GLN A 147 29.70 -9.63 -27.91
C GLN A 147 31.02 -10.29 -27.54
N TRP A 148 31.05 -11.22 -26.59
CA TRP A 148 32.26 -11.97 -26.23
C TRP A 148 32.68 -12.93 -27.35
N ARG A 149 31.74 -13.66 -27.95
CA ARG A 149 31.97 -14.58 -29.08
C ARG A 149 32.43 -13.84 -30.34
N ASN A 150 31.76 -12.73 -30.67
CA ASN A 150 32.03 -11.95 -31.88
C ASN A 150 33.14 -10.91 -31.69
N GLY A 151 33.44 -10.54 -30.45
CA GLY A 151 34.53 -9.62 -30.12
C GLY A 151 35.89 -10.29 -30.26
N LYS A 152 36.93 -9.50 -30.54
CA LYS A 152 38.34 -9.94 -30.49
C LYS A 152 38.85 -10.20 -29.06
N GLY A 153 37.96 -10.54 -28.11
CA GLY A 153 38.23 -10.59 -26.68
C GLY A 153 39.43 -11.46 -26.32
N ALA A 154 40.50 -10.80 -25.89
CA ALA A 154 41.53 -11.37 -25.04
C ALA A 154 40.89 -11.62 -23.66
N GLY A 155 41.01 -12.84 -23.11
CA GLY A 155 40.74 -13.05 -21.69
C GLY A 155 41.68 -12.20 -20.82
N PRO A 156 41.51 -12.15 -19.49
CA PRO A 156 42.41 -11.41 -18.59
C PRO A 156 43.90 -11.77 -18.75
N SER A 157 44.20 -12.90 -19.40
CA SER A 157 45.53 -13.41 -19.73
C SER A 157 45.86 -13.43 -21.24
N GLY A 158 45.08 -12.78 -22.10
CA GLY A 158 45.40 -12.61 -23.52
C GLY A 158 45.16 -13.82 -24.43
N GLN A 159 44.79 -14.99 -23.91
CA GLN A 159 44.60 -16.19 -24.74
C GLN A 159 43.13 -16.49 -25.07
N ARG A 160 42.87 -16.77 -26.36
CA ARG A 160 41.66 -17.43 -26.82
C ARG A 160 41.85 -18.93 -26.64
N HIS A 161 41.10 -19.56 -25.74
CA HIS A 161 40.90 -21.01 -25.79
C HIS A 161 39.80 -21.30 -26.82
N THR A 162 40.15 -21.30 -28.10
CA THR A 162 39.38 -22.07 -29.10
C THR A 162 39.89 -23.51 -29.00
N GLY A 163 39.21 -24.34 -28.22
CA GLY A 163 39.30 -25.79 -28.37
C GLY A 163 38.30 -26.20 -29.45
N ASP A 164 38.84 -26.62 -30.59
CA ASP A 164 38.22 -27.21 -31.79
C ASP A 164 36.97 -26.55 -32.40
#